data_AF-A0A517MJI7-F1
#
_entry.id   AF-A0A517MJI7-F1
#
_cell.length_a   1.000
_cell.length_b   1.000
_cell.length_c   1.000
_cell.angle_alpha   90.00
_cell.angle_beta   90.00
_cell.angle_gamma   90.00
#
_symmetry.space_group_name_H-M   'P 1'
#
loop_
_entity.id
_entity.type
_entity.pdbx_description
1 polymer ?
#
loop_
_entity_poly.entity_id
_entity_poly.type
_entity_poly.pdbx_seq_one_letter_code
_entity_poly.pdbx_strand_id
1 'polypeptide(L)'
;MNTLKRILISYGTYLLLSVVCLLPASGQTTNVLYPADETMQRIKPFVDETTFMVVRIDPKSMGDLESLHGKLKQLSPVLAKTFATNLPSIRQAFEKVEAMSGGQAIYQTIGIPYSETQTSWFTFFESPSDTEVAPVQQYLPFGDSWKTYRHQSMTVVSKKEGSTAEAGPIPASTHQAFTQALKAIESYPIQIAIAPPSYAVRTFRELSPQLPPSLGGGSSDVLTNGIEWMAIGIDPQHLKGKWTIQSQSPDAASALADHLPKIMRGAQQSLASQTAAMPPASMDALISWITPTVQGSQLVKDLQLDDTHAQLVKFFAGFVGQVEGQAQADATTRQFKTIMLAMHNFHDVHKHLPPGDSKNKEEKPLLSWRVYLLPFLGEADLYDQFHLDEPWDSEHNLTLLEQMPAIYANKLPLTGQTSLPAGHTTYVAPRGERTIFPLELEGQGTLFSQIIDGTSNTVAIVEVTDERAVPWTAPQDYAYDVDNPAEGLQTRTSKRWLAGICDGSVRRFPASLDAEMVRRLFDRADGNPIETE
;
A
#
# COMPACT_ATOMS: atom_id res chain seq x y z
N MET A 1 -4.84 12.21 -20.94
CA MET A 1 -5.68 12.51 -19.75
C MET A 1 -5.84 11.29 -18.82
N ASN A 2 -6.18 10.09 -19.32
CA ASN A 2 -6.29 8.88 -18.47
C ASN A 2 -4.96 8.44 -17.83
N THR A 3 -3.83 8.59 -18.52
CA THR A 3 -2.48 8.30 -17.98
C THR A 3 -2.10 9.27 -16.87
N LEU A 4 -2.29 10.59 -17.09
CA LEU A 4 -2.03 11.62 -16.07
C LEU A 4 -2.93 11.44 -14.84
N LYS A 5 -4.19 11.04 -15.04
CA LYS A 5 -5.14 10.72 -13.96
C LYS A 5 -4.70 9.47 -13.17
N ARG A 6 -4.25 8.40 -13.84
CA ARG A 6 -3.68 7.21 -13.19
C ARG A 6 -2.38 7.51 -12.45
N ILE A 7 -1.53 8.38 -13.01
CA ILE A 7 -0.29 8.87 -12.40
C ILE A 7 -0.63 9.71 -11.16
N LEU A 8 -1.46 10.74 -11.26
CA LEU A 8 -1.83 11.58 -10.11
C LEU A 8 -2.55 10.80 -8.99
N ILE A 9 -3.41 9.84 -9.33
CA ILE A 9 -4.07 8.97 -8.35
C ILE A 9 -3.06 8.02 -7.71
N SER A 10 -2.23 7.32 -8.51
CA SER A 10 -1.22 6.41 -7.95
C SER A 10 -0.22 7.16 -7.07
N TYR A 11 0.33 8.27 -7.56
CA TYR A 11 1.30 9.09 -6.83
C TYR A 11 0.65 9.77 -5.61
N GLY A 12 -0.61 10.19 -5.69
CA GLY A 12 -1.35 10.73 -4.54
C GLY A 12 -1.65 9.69 -3.47
N THR A 13 -1.98 8.46 -3.85
CA THR A 13 -2.15 7.33 -2.93
C THR A 13 -0.80 6.93 -2.31
N TYR A 14 0.29 6.82 -3.09
CA TYR A 14 1.63 6.56 -2.55
C TYR A 14 2.18 7.70 -1.69
N LEU A 15 1.83 8.96 -1.98
CA LEU A 15 2.20 10.14 -1.17
C LEU A 15 1.49 10.11 0.17
N LEU A 16 0.16 9.90 0.19
CA LEU A 16 -0.61 9.72 1.42
C LEU A 16 -0.12 8.51 2.21
N LEU A 17 0.18 7.39 1.56
CA LEU A 17 0.81 6.23 2.19
C LEU A 17 2.19 6.59 2.76
N SER A 18 3.06 7.31 2.04
CA SER A 18 4.39 7.67 2.54
C SER A 18 4.34 8.65 3.72
N VAL A 19 3.42 9.63 3.70
CA VAL A 19 3.25 10.61 4.79
C VAL A 19 2.58 9.98 6.02
N VAL A 20 1.67 9.02 5.83
CA VAL A 20 1.02 8.28 6.92
C VAL A 20 1.95 7.20 7.51
N CYS A 21 2.83 6.60 6.71
CA CYS A 21 3.79 5.58 7.15
C CYS A 21 5.06 6.13 7.82
N LEU A 22 5.29 7.46 7.82
CA LEU A 22 6.54 8.08 8.31
C LEU A 22 6.40 8.81 9.67
N LEU A 23 5.44 8.42 10.52
CA LEU A 23 5.27 9.06 11.83
C LEU A 23 6.15 8.37 12.91
N PRO A 24 6.83 9.10 13.84
CA PRO A 24 7.75 8.54 14.85
C PRO A 24 7.14 7.75 15.99
N ALA A 25 7.97 6.99 16.70
CA ALA A 25 7.77 6.80 18.13
C ALA A 25 8.78 7.67 18.90
N SER A 26 8.29 8.71 19.57
CA SER A 26 9.00 9.55 20.55
C SER A 26 9.99 10.61 20.01
N GLY A 27 9.80 11.83 20.49
CA GLY A 27 10.70 12.98 20.31
C GLY A 27 10.13 14.19 21.05
N GLN A 28 10.98 15.07 21.60
CA GLN A 28 10.51 16.35 22.15
C GLN A 28 10.37 17.37 21.01
N THR A 29 9.18 17.98 20.87
CA THR A 29 9.01 19.15 20.01
C THR A 29 9.73 20.35 20.62
N THR A 30 10.63 20.94 19.85
CA THR A 30 11.06 22.32 20.04
C THR A 30 10.51 23.15 18.87
N ASN A 31 10.25 24.44 19.09
CA ASN A 31 9.93 25.38 18.00
C ASN A 31 11.19 25.59 17.14
N VAL A 32 11.49 24.61 16.30
CA VAL A 32 12.57 24.67 15.32
C VAL A 32 12.01 25.25 14.04
N LEU A 33 12.61 26.33 13.56
CA LEU A 33 12.36 26.83 12.22
C LEU A 33 13.19 26.01 11.23
N TYR A 34 12.60 25.69 10.09
CA TYR A 34 13.26 24.97 9.00
C TYR A 34 13.47 25.91 7.81
N PRO A 35 14.64 26.52 7.67
CA PRO A 35 14.84 27.56 6.67
C PRO A 35 14.58 27.04 5.25
N ALA A 36 13.69 27.71 4.53
CA ALA A 36 13.34 27.36 3.16
C ALA A 36 14.57 27.34 2.24
N ASP A 37 15.48 28.32 2.40
CA ASP A 37 16.69 28.43 1.58
C ASP A 37 17.65 27.25 1.79
N GLU A 38 17.77 26.75 3.03
CA GLU A 38 18.57 25.56 3.32
C GLU A 38 17.96 24.32 2.68
N THR A 39 16.64 24.16 2.77
CA THR A 39 15.92 23.07 2.10
C THR A 39 16.14 23.12 0.59
N MET A 40 16.01 24.29 -0.04
CA MET A 40 16.24 24.46 -1.47
C MET A 40 17.69 24.14 -1.89
N GLN A 41 18.68 24.47 -1.06
CA GLN A 41 20.07 24.10 -1.32
C GLN A 41 20.28 22.59 -1.27
N ARG A 42 19.68 21.91 -0.28
CA ARG A 42 19.82 20.46 -0.08
C ARG A 42 19.18 19.64 -1.21
N ILE A 43 18.02 20.06 -1.70
CA ILE A 43 17.31 19.33 -2.76
C ILE A 43 17.86 19.59 -4.17
N LYS A 44 18.78 20.54 -4.34
CA LYS A 44 19.29 21.01 -5.64
C LYS A 44 19.66 19.89 -6.65
N PRO A 45 20.30 18.78 -6.25
CA PRO A 45 20.62 17.69 -7.20
C PRO A 45 19.40 16.92 -7.72
N PHE A 46 18.28 16.99 -7.02
CA PHE A 46 17.08 16.18 -7.27
C PHE A 46 15.88 17.02 -7.69
N VAL A 47 16.11 18.26 -8.12
CA VAL A 47 15.09 19.13 -8.69
C VAL A 47 15.51 19.62 -10.08
N ASP A 48 14.55 19.62 -10.98
CA ASP A 48 14.68 20.07 -12.37
C ASP A 48 13.40 20.78 -12.82
N GLU A 49 13.31 21.12 -14.11
CA GLU A 49 12.15 21.79 -14.68
C GLU A 49 10.84 20.99 -14.57
N THR A 50 10.88 19.67 -14.42
CA THR A 50 9.67 18.83 -14.27
C THR A 50 9.16 18.75 -12.85
N THR A 51 10.01 19.11 -11.88
CA THR A 51 9.71 18.98 -10.47
C THR A 51 8.53 19.85 -10.10
N PHE A 52 7.47 19.23 -9.59
CA PHE A 52 6.25 19.93 -9.20
C PHE A 52 5.97 19.82 -7.70
N MET A 53 6.66 18.94 -6.98
CA MET A 53 6.45 18.74 -5.55
C MET A 53 7.76 18.45 -4.82
N VAL A 54 7.88 19.04 -3.64
CA VAL A 54 8.95 18.84 -2.67
C VAL A 54 8.31 18.50 -1.33
N VAL A 55 8.77 17.44 -0.70
CA VAL A 55 8.38 17.04 0.65
C VAL A 55 9.62 17.06 1.54
N ARG A 56 9.49 17.62 2.74
CA ARG A 56 10.46 17.54 3.81
C ARG A 56 9.78 16.95 5.05
N ILE A 57 10.43 15.98 5.67
CA ILE A 57 9.95 15.33 6.88
C ILE A 57 11.06 15.41 7.92
N ASP A 58 10.78 16.08 9.04
CA ASP A 58 11.69 16.12 10.18
C ASP A 58 11.34 15.05 11.21
N PRO A 59 12.12 13.95 11.28
CA PRO A 59 11.83 12.87 12.20
C PRO A 59 11.84 13.33 13.68
N LYS A 60 12.76 14.22 14.07
CA LYS A 60 12.97 14.58 15.49
C LYS A 60 11.83 15.41 16.06
N SER A 61 11.15 16.15 15.20
CA SER A 61 10.13 17.13 15.62
C SER A 61 8.71 16.62 15.52
N MET A 62 8.51 15.34 15.21
CA MET A 62 7.18 14.76 15.06
C MET A 62 6.58 14.21 16.38
N GLY A 63 7.34 14.22 17.48
CA GLY A 63 6.79 14.05 18.84
C GLY A 63 6.65 12.61 19.33
N ASP A 64 6.17 12.45 20.57
CA ASP A 64 5.71 11.16 21.09
C ASP A 64 4.29 10.83 20.63
N LEU A 65 4.18 9.97 19.62
CA LEU A 65 2.92 9.45 19.12
C LEU A 65 2.21 8.50 20.12
N GLU A 66 2.89 7.92 21.11
CA GLU A 66 2.19 7.13 22.14
C GLU A 66 1.23 8.04 22.94
N SER A 67 1.67 9.27 23.21
CA SER A 67 0.81 10.31 23.81
C SER A 67 -0.41 10.68 22.95
N LEU A 68 -0.34 10.48 21.62
CA LEU A 68 -1.49 10.69 20.73
C LEU A 68 -2.56 9.62 20.92
N HIS A 69 -2.21 8.40 21.30
CA HIS A 69 -3.23 7.37 21.54
C HIS A 69 -4.27 7.83 22.57
N GLY A 70 -3.82 8.49 23.64
CA GLY A 70 -4.71 9.07 24.65
C GLY A 70 -5.64 10.15 24.08
N LYS A 71 -5.09 11.11 23.31
CA LYS A 71 -5.87 12.18 22.67
C LYS A 71 -6.85 11.62 21.63
N LEU A 72 -6.39 10.70 20.79
CA LEU A 72 -7.22 10.02 19.79
C LEU A 72 -8.33 9.19 20.45
N LYS A 73 -8.09 8.59 21.62
CA LYS A 73 -9.11 7.83 22.35
C LYS A 73 -10.24 8.72 22.86
N GLN A 74 -9.92 9.95 23.27
CA GLN A 74 -10.92 10.96 23.64
C GLN A 74 -11.74 11.40 22.43
N LEU A 75 -11.08 11.62 21.28
CA LEU A 75 -11.74 12.04 20.03
C LEU A 75 -12.60 10.92 19.41
N SER A 76 -12.08 9.70 19.35
CA SER A 76 -12.73 8.52 18.79
C SER A 76 -12.03 7.22 19.24
N PRO A 77 -12.70 6.37 20.03
CA PRO A 77 -12.17 5.04 20.38
C PRO A 77 -11.82 4.18 19.17
N VAL A 78 -12.51 4.37 18.04
CA VAL A 78 -12.24 3.67 16.78
C VAL A 78 -10.93 4.15 16.17
N LEU A 79 -10.69 5.47 16.09
CA LEU A 79 -9.40 6.00 15.62
C LEU A 79 -8.27 5.55 16.53
N ALA A 80 -8.45 5.60 17.85
CA ALA A 80 -7.43 5.15 18.79
C ALA A 80 -7.11 3.67 18.63
N LYS A 81 -8.12 2.84 18.36
CA LYS A 81 -7.93 1.42 18.06
C LYS A 81 -7.18 1.23 16.74
N THR A 82 -7.64 1.85 15.64
CA THR A 82 -6.96 1.77 14.32
C THR A 82 -5.53 2.30 14.39
N PHE A 83 -5.33 3.41 15.11
CA PHE A 83 -4.01 3.98 15.36
C PHE A 83 -3.15 3.03 16.19
N ALA A 84 -3.66 2.48 17.30
CA ALA A 84 -2.92 1.52 18.11
C ALA A 84 -2.57 0.22 17.36
N THR A 85 -3.46 -0.27 16.50
CA THR A 85 -3.19 -1.44 15.65
C THR A 85 -2.04 -1.16 14.69
N ASN A 86 -1.97 0.05 14.12
CA ASN A 86 -0.94 0.42 13.14
C ASN A 86 0.34 1.02 13.76
N LEU A 87 0.28 1.48 15.01
CA LEU A 87 1.37 2.19 15.69
C LEU A 87 2.66 1.37 15.78
N PRO A 88 2.65 0.05 16.10
CA PRO A 88 3.88 -0.74 16.11
C PRO A 88 4.59 -0.81 14.76
N SER A 89 3.84 -0.84 13.66
CA SER A 89 4.41 -0.89 12.31
C SER A 89 4.96 0.45 11.86
N ILE A 90 4.19 1.51 12.11
CA ILE A 90 4.61 2.90 11.89
C ILE A 90 5.91 3.17 12.67
N ARG A 91 5.96 2.74 13.94
CA ARG A 91 7.15 2.79 14.79
C ARG A 91 8.33 2.05 14.17
N GLN A 92 8.16 0.79 13.76
CA GLN A 92 9.25 -0.01 13.21
C GLN A 92 9.82 0.58 11.91
N ALA A 93 8.96 1.04 11.00
CA ALA A 93 9.40 1.70 9.77
C ALA A 93 10.18 2.97 10.09
N PHE A 94 9.68 3.74 11.06
CA PHE A 94 10.30 5.00 11.45
C PHE A 94 11.61 4.83 12.21
N GLU A 95 11.69 3.97 13.23
CA GLU A 95 12.92 3.70 13.99
C GLU A 95 14.06 3.31 13.06
N LYS A 96 13.76 2.55 12.00
CA LYS A 96 14.74 2.22 10.97
C LYS A 96 15.14 3.44 10.15
N VAL A 97 14.18 4.22 9.67
CA VAL A 97 14.45 5.43 8.88
C VAL A 97 15.24 6.46 9.70
N GLU A 98 14.90 6.67 10.97
CA GLU A 98 15.62 7.53 11.91
C GLU A 98 17.03 7.01 12.18
N ALA A 99 17.19 5.70 12.44
CA ALA A 99 18.50 5.09 12.64
C ALA A 99 19.40 5.27 11.40
N MET A 100 18.83 5.18 10.19
CA MET A 100 19.56 5.36 8.93
C MET A 100 19.89 6.83 8.64
N SER A 101 19.00 7.76 8.97
CA SER A 101 19.24 9.19 8.77
C SER A 101 20.00 9.87 9.91
N GLY A 102 20.30 9.17 11.02
CA GLY A 102 20.80 9.80 12.24
C GLY A 102 19.82 10.87 12.79
N GLY A 103 18.53 10.69 12.49
CA GLY A 103 17.47 11.67 12.71
C GLY A 103 17.68 13.00 11.99
N GLN A 104 18.32 12.99 10.83
CA GLN A 104 18.29 14.12 9.89
C GLN A 104 16.99 14.09 9.06
N ALA A 105 16.65 15.25 8.50
CA ALA A 105 15.45 15.40 7.69
C ALA A 105 15.50 14.52 6.43
N ILE A 106 14.34 13.96 6.11
CA ILE A 106 14.12 13.17 4.89
C ILE A 106 13.46 14.09 3.87
N TYR A 107 13.94 14.02 2.64
CA TYR A 107 13.45 14.79 1.53
C TYR A 107 12.87 13.87 0.46
N GLN A 108 11.84 14.36 -0.23
CA GLN A 108 11.33 13.71 -1.42
C GLN A 108 11.05 14.77 -2.48
N THR A 109 11.42 14.49 -3.72
CA THR A 109 11.12 15.34 -4.87
C THR A 109 10.39 14.51 -5.92
N ILE A 110 9.34 15.11 -6.49
CA ILE A 110 8.51 14.45 -7.50
C ILE A 110 8.33 15.41 -8.69
N GLY A 111 8.70 14.91 -9.87
CA GLY A 111 8.51 15.55 -11.15
C GLY A 111 7.53 14.82 -12.05
N ILE A 112 7.08 15.52 -13.09
CA ILE A 112 6.23 14.96 -14.14
C ILE A 112 7.10 14.03 -14.99
N PRO A 113 6.80 12.72 -15.08
CA PRO A 113 7.62 11.79 -15.84
C PRO A 113 7.52 12.06 -17.35
N TYR A 114 8.66 12.09 -18.05
CA TYR A 114 8.68 12.17 -19.52
C TYR A 114 8.31 10.83 -20.19
N SER A 115 8.58 9.71 -19.50
CA SER A 115 8.29 8.36 -19.97
C SER A 115 8.12 7.40 -18.80
N GLU A 116 7.65 6.18 -19.06
CA GLU A 116 7.50 5.14 -18.03
C GLU A 116 8.84 4.69 -17.43
N THR A 117 9.95 4.89 -18.16
CA THR A 117 11.32 4.50 -17.74
C THR A 117 12.12 5.64 -17.13
N GLN A 118 11.69 6.90 -17.31
CA GLN A 118 12.30 8.08 -16.71
C GLN A 118 11.31 8.74 -15.74
N THR A 119 11.31 8.26 -14.50
CA THR A 119 10.55 8.85 -13.40
C THR A 119 11.44 9.76 -12.56
N SER A 120 11.11 11.05 -12.50
CA SER A 120 11.76 12.02 -11.62
C SER A 120 11.21 11.92 -10.19
N TRP A 121 11.43 10.79 -9.52
CA TRP A 121 11.10 10.60 -8.11
C TRP A 121 12.35 10.22 -7.34
N PHE A 122 12.69 11.04 -6.35
CA PHE A 122 13.80 10.80 -5.44
C PHE A 122 13.32 10.90 -3.99
N THR A 123 13.74 9.96 -3.15
CA THR A 123 13.67 10.07 -1.70
C THR A 123 15.07 9.98 -1.14
N PHE A 124 15.49 10.95 -0.32
CA PHE A 124 16.87 11.05 0.11
C PHE A 124 17.02 11.71 1.47
N PHE A 125 18.12 11.40 2.14
CA PHE A 125 18.48 11.97 3.44
C PHE A 125 20.00 11.95 3.59
N GLU A 126 20.54 12.85 4.39
CA GLU A 126 21.95 12.81 4.76
C GLU A 126 22.21 11.59 5.66
N SER A 127 23.35 10.94 5.43
CA SER A 127 23.78 9.76 6.19
C SER A 127 25.31 9.72 6.25
N PRO A 128 25.92 9.40 7.41
CA PRO A 128 27.37 9.36 7.59
C PRO A 128 28.09 8.56 6.50
N SER A 129 29.34 8.92 6.18
CA SER A 129 30.15 8.27 5.13
C SER A 129 30.24 6.75 5.29
N ASP A 130 30.26 6.29 6.55
CA ASP A 130 30.59 4.92 6.95
C ASP A 130 29.35 4.03 7.12
N THR A 131 28.15 4.59 6.92
CA THR A 131 26.90 3.82 6.97
C THR A 131 26.76 3.02 5.68
N GLU A 132 26.71 1.69 5.81
CA GLU A 132 26.46 0.78 4.69
C GLU A 132 25.13 1.13 4.02
N VAL A 133 25.09 1.07 2.68
CA VAL A 133 23.89 1.36 1.89
C VAL A 133 22.96 0.15 1.97
N ALA A 134 22.41 -0.11 3.16
CA ALA A 134 21.38 -1.11 3.34
C ALA A 134 20.21 -0.83 2.37
N PRO A 135 19.47 -1.84 1.89
CA PRO A 135 18.38 -1.63 0.96
C PRO A 135 17.20 -0.93 1.67
N VAL A 136 17.30 0.39 1.83
CA VAL A 136 16.34 1.24 2.54
C VAL A 136 14.95 1.14 1.92
N GLN A 137 14.88 0.82 0.62
CA GLN A 137 13.62 0.58 -0.08
C GLN A 137 12.75 -0.50 0.59
N GLN A 138 13.35 -1.48 1.27
CA GLN A 138 12.62 -2.56 1.95
C GLN A 138 11.80 -2.07 3.16
N TYR A 139 12.15 -0.89 3.69
CA TYR A 139 11.49 -0.26 4.85
C TYR A 139 10.57 0.89 4.46
N LEU A 140 10.63 1.29 3.20
CA LEU A 140 9.74 2.26 2.60
C LEU A 140 8.64 1.49 1.86
N PRO A 141 7.47 2.08 1.58
CA PRO A 141 6.39 1.42 0.83
C PRO A 141 6.73 1.26 -0.67
N PHE A 142 8.02 1.16 -1.00
CA PHE A 142 8.57 1.06 -2.34
C PHE A 142 8.86 -0.41 -2.65
N GLY A 143 8.26 -0.96 -3.71
CA GLY A 143 8.53 -2.35 -4.13
C GLY A 143 9.94 -2.53 -4.73
N ASP A 144 10.28 -3.77 -5.10
CA ASP A 144 11.65 -4.17 -5.52
C ASP A 144 12.22 -3.43 -6.75
N SER A 145 11.35 -2.73 -7.48
CA SER A 145 11.73 -1.86 -8.61
C SER A 145 12.53 -0.61 -8.20
N TRP A 146 12.63 -0.30 -6.92
CA TRP A 146 13.39 0.84 -6.40
C TRP A 146 14.78 0.42 -5.96
N LYS A 147 15.74 1.31 -6.20
CA LYS A 147 17.16 1.12 -5.91
C LYS A 147 17.63 2.17 -4.92
N THR A 148 18.47 1.75 -3.98
CA THR A 148 19.16 2.64 -3.05
C THR A 148 20.61 2.81 -3.50
N TYR A 149 21.10 4.05 -3.55
CA TYR A 149 22.48 4.39 -3.90
C TYR A 149 22.96 5.62 -3.14
N ARG A 150 24.25 5.92 -3.28
CA ARG A 150 24.89 7.08 -2.65
C ARG A 150 25.06 8.21 -3.66
N HIS A 151 24.78 9.42 -3.20
CA HIS A 151 25.09 10.64 -3.93
C HIS A 151 25.72 11.63 -2.95
N GLN A 152 27.05 11.74 -2.98
CA GLN A 152 27.83 12.51 -2.01
C GLN A 152 27.57 12.02 -0.57
N SER A 153 27.20 12.91 0.36
CA SER A 153 26.84 12.58 1.75
C SER A 153 25.40 12.08 1.92
N MET A 154 24.66 11.89 0.81
CA MET A 154 23.25 11.50 0.85
C MET A 154 23.06 10.04 0.43
N THR A 155 22.13 9.39 1.10
CA THR A 155 21.53 8.14 0.65
C THR A 155 20.27 8.47 -0.13
N VAL A 156 20.11 7.88 -1.31
CA VAL A 156 19.05 8.19 -2.27
C VAL A 156 18.35 6.91 -2.68
N VAL A 157 17.03 6.97 -2.76
CA VAL A 157 16.13 5.92 -3.23
C VAL A 157 15.41 6.44 -4.48
N SER A 158 15.59 5.75 -5.62
CA SER A 158 14.95 6.08 -6.90
C SER A 158 14.77 4.82 -7.76
N LYS A 159 14.03 4.90 -8.86
CA LYS A 159 13.86 3.78 -9.80
C LYS A 159 15.12 3.43 -10.60
N LYS A 160 16.03 4.39 -10.75
CA LYS A 160 17.29 4.23 -11.49
C LYS A 160 18.44 4.46 -10.52
N GLU A 161 19.39 3.54 -10.50
CA GLU A 161 20.58 3.67 -9.65
C GLU A 161 21.48 4.80 -10.15
N GLY A 162 22.04 5.59 -9.23
CA GLY A 162 22.95 6.70 -9.55
C GLY A 162 22.32 7.88 -10.27
N SER A 163 20.99 7.95 -10.37
CA SER A 163 20.30 9.03 -11.07
C SER A 163 20.29 10.36 -10.29
N THR A 164 20.15 11.46 -11.00
CA THR A 164 19.80 12.76 -10.43
C THR A 164 18.67 13.35 -11.29
N ALA A 165 18.21 14.55 -10.96
CA ALA A 165 17.29 15.25 -11.85
C ALA A 165 18.04 15.61 -13.16
N GLU A 166 17.50 15.18 -14.30
CA GLU A 166 18.18 15.21 -15.62
C GLU A 166 17.48 16.13 -16.64
N ALA A 167 16.30 16.68 -16.31
CA ALA A 167 15.44 17.38 -17.27
C ALA A 167 15.91 18.79 -17.68
N GLY A 168 16.86 19.37 -16.95
CA GLY A 168 17.28 20.76 -17.12
C GLY A 168 17.16 21.57 -15.83
N PRO A 169 17.70 22.80 -15.79
CA PRO A 169 17.69 23.61 -14.58
C PRO A 169 16.27 24.01 -14.19
N ILE A 170 15.99 23.99 -12.89
CA ILE A 170 14.73 24.52 -12.36
C ILE A 170 14.57 26.02 -12.74
N PRO A 171 13.44 26.44 -13.34
CA PRO A 171 13.20 27.84 -13.65
C PRO A 171 13.22 28.72 -12.40
N ALA A 172 13.72 29.96 -12.52
CA ALA A 172 13.79 30.90 -11.39
C ALA A 172 12.42 31.15 -10.73
N SER A 173 11.35 31.21 -11.51
CA SER A 173 9.98 31.33 -11.01
C SER A 173 9.55 30.13 -10.18
N THR A 174 9.89 28.91 -10.62
CA THR A 174 9.55 27.66 -9.92
C THR A 174 10.40 27.52 -8.65
N HIS A 175 11.67 27.90 -8.70
CA HIS A 175 12.53 27.98 -7.51
C HIS A 175 11.92 28.95 -6.47
N GLN A 176 11.56 30.16 -6.89
CA GLN A 176 10.93 31.15 -6.02
C GLN A 176 9.61 30.63 -5.43
N ALA A 177 8.79 29.96 -6.23
CA ALA A 177 7.53 29.35 -5.80
C ALA A 177 7.76 28.31 -4.70
N PHE A 178 8.72 27.39 -4.86
CA PHE A 178 9.07 26.43 -3.81
C PHE A 178 9.61 27.10 -2.55
N THR A 179 10.51 28.09 -2.68
CA THR A 179 11.04 28.84 -1.53
C THR A 179 9.91 29.51 -0.74
N GLN A 180 8.96 30.18 -1.42
CA GLN A 180 7.83 30.82 -0.78
C GLN A 180 6.87 29.81 -0.13
N ALA A 181 6.58 28.72 -0.82
CA ALA A 181 5.72 27.65 -0.31
C ALA A 181 6.30 27.03 0.96
N LEU A 182 7.59 26.65 0.97
CA LEU A 182 8.28 26.10 2.14
C LEU A 182 8.32 27.11 3.29
N LYS A 183 8.58 28.40 3.00
CA LYS A 183 8.57 29.46 4.00
C LYS A 183 7.21 29.62 4.68
N ALA A 184 6.10 29.45 3.95
CA ALA A 184 4.75 29.57 4.50
C ALA A 184 4.42 28.52 5.58
N ILE A 185 5.18 27.42 5.61
CA ILE A 185 5.02 26.25 6.49
C ILE A 185 6.33 25.90 7.23
N GLU A 186 7.27 26.84 7.35
CA GLU A 186 8.63 26.60 7.87
C GLU A 186 8.69 26.14 9.33
N SER A 187 7.59 26.27 10.09
CA SER A 187 7.46 25.80 11.47
C SER A 187 6.93 24.38 11.60
N TYR A 188 6.47 23.76 10.50
CA TYR A 188 5.83 22.44 10.55
C TYR A 188 6.87 21.32 10.33
N PRO A 189 6.84 20.23 11.13
CA PRO A 189 7.74 19.08 10.98
C PRO A 189 7.64 18.39 9.61
N ILE A 190 6.42 18.28 9.08
CA ILE A 190 6.17 17.77 7.74
C ILE A 190 5.78 18.94 6.86
N GLN A 191 6.48 19.11 5.75
CA GLN A 191 6.28 20.19 4.79
C GLN A 191 6.09 19.60 3.40
N ILE A 192 5.01 19.97 2.74
CA ILE A 192 4.72 19.59 1.35
C ILE A 192 4.55 20.89 0.57
N ALA A 193 5.48 21.18 -0.32
CA ALA A 193 5.42 22.31 -1.23
C ALA A 193 5.13 21.81 -2.65
N ILE A 194 4.15 22.42 -3.31
CA ILE A 194 3.71 22.07 -4.65
C ILE A 194 3.77 23.34 -5.51
N ALA A 195 4.50 23.29 -6.62
CA ALA A 195 4.59 24.38 -7.57
C ALA A 195 4.43 23.81 -8.98
N PRO A 196 3.32 24.09 -9.69
CA PRO A 196 3.13 23.63 -11.06
C PRO A 196 4.26 24.12 -11.99
N PRO A 197 4.89 23.25 -12.79
CA PRO A 197 5.88 23.69 -13.78
C PRO A 197 5.27 24.67 -14.77
N SER A 198 6.01 25.71 -15.13
CA SER A 198 5.52 26.80 -15.99
C SER A 198 5.06 26.29 -17.36
N TYR A 199 5.78 25.33 -17.94
CA TYR A 199 5.39 24.68 -19.20
C TYR A 199 4.05 23.93 -19.03
N ALA A 200 3.85 23.23 -17.92
CA ALA A 200 2.64 22.46 -17.67
C ALA A 200 1.41 23.36 -17.52
N VAL A 201 1.55 24.49 -16.82
CA VAL A 201 0.50 25.51 -16.69
C VAL A 201 0.13 26.07 -18.07
N ARG A 202 1.13 26.41 -18.89
CA ARG A 202 0.91 26.93 -20.24
C ARG A 202 0.23 25.90 -21.14
N THR A 203 0.75 24.67 -21.18
CA THR A 203 0.18 23.58 -21.97
C THR A 203 -1.27 23.29 -21.55
N PHE A 204 -1.57 23.30 -20.25
CA PHE A 204 -2.92 23.08 -19.75
C PHE A 204 -3.88 24.20 -20.20
N ARG A 205 -3.44 25.47 -20.11
CA ARG A 205 -4.21 26.63 -20.57
C ARG A 205 -4.52 26.57 -22.07
N GLU A 206 -3.54 26.16 -22.88
CA GLU A 206 -3.69 26.10 -24.35
C GLU A 206 -4.53 24.90 -24.80
N LEU A 207 -4.31 23.71 -24.22
CA LEU A 207 -4.98 22.47 -24.63
C LEU A 207 -6.36 22.27 -23.99
N SER A 208 -6.60 22.88 -22.83
CA SER A 208 -7.87 22.74 -22.11
C SER A 208 -8.32 24.09 -21.56
N PRO A 209 -8.79 25.01 -22.44
CA PRO A 209 -9.26 26.33 -22.03
C PRO A 209 -10.42 26.26 -21.03
N GLN A 210 -11.23 25.19 -21.10
CA GLN A 210 -12.26 24.89 -20.12
C GLN A 210 -11.88 23.69 -19.25
N LEU A 211 -12.17 23.80 -17.96
CA LEU A 211 -12.03 22.71 -17.02
C LEU A 211 -13.05 21.60 -17.35
N PRO A 212 -12.65 20.32 -17.25
CA PRO A 212 -13.58 19.20 -17.30
C PRO A 212 -14.72 19.36 -16.28
N PRO A 213 -15.92 18.80 -16.54
CA PRO A 213 -17.02 18.78 -15.58
C PRO A 213 -16.61 18.17 -14.22
N SER A 214 -15.69 17.19 -14.22
CA SER A 214 -15.16 16.58 -13.00
C SER A 214 -14.30 17.51 -12.12
N LEU A 215 -13.90 18.68 -12.63
CA LEU A 215 -13.22 19.74 -11.87
C LEU A 215 -14.13 20.97 -11.71
N GLY A 216 -15.45 20.79 -11.82
CA GLY A 216 -16.44 21.86 -11.66
C GLY A 216 -16.77 22.64 -12.93
N GLY A 217 -16.16 22.32 -14.08
CA GLY A 217 -16.37 23.05 -15.34
C GLY A 217 -15.82 24.49 -15.30
N GLY A 218 -16.13 25.29 -16.33
CA GLY A 218 -15.75 26.72 -16.39
C GLY A 218 -14.35 26.96 -16.96
N SER A 219 -13.84 28.19 -16.85
CA SER A 219 -12.52 28.55 -17.39
C SER A 219 -11.38 27.88 -16.62
N SER A 220 -10.38 27.36 -17.34
CA SER A 220 -9.12 26.87 -16.78
C SER A 220 -8.27 27.97 -16.12
N ASP A 221 -8.56 29.24 -16.40
CA ASP A 221 -7.94 30.39 -15.76
C ASP A 221 -8.10 30.37 -14.24
N VAL A 222 -9.21 29.79 -13.74
CA VAL A 222 -9.45 29.64 -12.30
C VAL A 222 -8.34 28.82 -11.63
N LEU A 223 -7.83 27.78 -12.29
CA LEU A 223 -6.70 26.99 -11.77
C LEU A 223 -5.35 27.62 -12.14
N THR A 224 -5.17 28.04 -13.40
CA THR A 224 -3.86 28.49 -13.89
C THR A 224 -3.45 29.86 -13.35
N ASN A 225 -4.42 30.72 -12.97
CA ASN A 225 -4.16 31.97 -12.26
C ASN A 225 -4.36 31.83 -10.74
N GLY A 226 -5.18 30.87 -10.32
CA GLY A 226 -5.47 30.62 -8.90
C GLY A 226 -4.34 29.91 -8.15
N ILE A 227 -3.48 29.15 -8.83
CA ILE A 227 -2.44 28.34 -8.18
C ILE A 227 -1.07 28.66 -8.79
N GLU A 228 -0.32 29.54 -8.14
CA GLU A 228 1.12 29.70 -8.37
C GLU A 228 1.92 28.66 -7.59
N TRP A 229 1.55 28.46 -6.32
CA TRP A 229 2.05 27.38 -5.48
C TRP A 229 1.04 27.03 -4.39
N MET A 230 1.21 25.84 -3.83
CA MET A 230 0.49 25.34 -2.67
C MET A 230 1.49 24.82 -1.64
N ALA A 231 1.19 25.00 -0.37
CA ALA A 231 1.98 24.51 0.75
C ALA A 231 1.06 23.81 1.74
N ILE A 232 1.48 22.65 2.26
CA ILE A 232 0.79 21.91 3.33
C ILE A 232 1.81 21.61 4.43
N GLY A 233 1.60 22.19 5.61
CA GLY A 233 2.36 21.92 6.82
C GLY A 233 1.55 21.02 7.75
N ILE A 234 2.18 19.98 8.32
CA ILE A 234 1.53 19.04 9.23
C ILE A 234 2.39 18.89 10.49
N ASP A 235 1.75 19.02 11.64
CA ASP A 235 2.29 18.77 12.97
C ASP A 235 1.46 17.66 13.64
N PRO A 236 1.93 16.40 13.52
CA PRO A 236 1.23 15.24 14.03
C PRO A 236 1.03 15.30 15.55
N GLN A 237 2.02 15.75 16.31
CA GLN A 237 2.00 15.76 17.78
C GLN A 237 0.88 16.66 18.33
N HIS A 238 0.65 17.79 17.67
CA HIS A 238 -0.38 18.75 18.05
C HIS A 238 -1.68 18.60 17.26
N LEU A 239 -1.74 17.62 16.34
CA LEU A 239 -2.85 17.42 15.41
C LEU A 239 -3.23 18.71 14.66
N LYS A 240 -2.19 19.45 14.27
CA LYS A 240 -2.29 20.73 13.55
C LYS A 240 -1.90 20.54 12.10
N GLY A 241 -2.57 21.26 11.24
CA GLY A 241 -2.20 21.41 9.86
C GLY A 241 -2.36 22.84 9.41
N LYS A 242 -1.69 23.19 8.33
CA LYS A 242 -1.94 24.42 7.60
C LYS A 242 -1.82 24.09 6.13
N TRP A 243 -2.74 24.57 5.33
CA TRP A 243 -2.49 24.65 3.90
C TRP A 243 -2.72 26.05 3.38
N THR A 244 -1.90 26.41 2.40
CA THR A 244 -1.86 27.74 1.81
C THR A 244 -1.74 27.60 0.31
N ILE A 245 -2.50 28.41 -0.41
CA ILE A 245 -2.43 28.52 -1.87
C ILE A 245 -2.14 29.97 -2.19
N GLN A 246 -1.10 30.21 -3.00
CA GLN A 246 -0.83 31.52 -3.57
C GLN A 246 -1.46 31.62 -4.95
N SER A 247 -2.21 32.70 -5.18
CA SER A 247 -2.77 33.06 -6.48
C SER A 247 -2.05 34.28 -7.05
N GLN A 248 -2.16 34.50 -8.37
CA GLN A 248 -1.53 35.64 -9.05
C GLN A 248 -2.05 37.00 -8.56
N SER A 249 -3.30 37.07 -8.09
CA SER A 249 -3.95 38.29 -7.63
C SER A 249 -5.04 37.99 -6.60
N PRO A 250 -5.53 39.00 -5.84
CA PRO A 250 -6.68 38.84 -4.97
C PRO A 250 -7.95 38.39 -5.71
N ASP A 251 -8.16 38.87 -6.93
CA ASP A 251 -9.31 38.46 -7.76
C ASP A 251 -9.20 36.99 -8.16
N ALA A 252 -7.99 36.52 -8.51
CA ALA A 252 -7.75 35.11 -8.80
C ALA A 252 -7.93 34.22 -7.56
N ALA A 253 -7.52 34.72 -6.38
CA ALA A 253 -7.73 34.02 -5.11
C ALA A 253 -9.22 33.88 -4.78
N SER A 254 -10.00 34.96 -4.96
CA SER A 254 -11.45 34.93 -4.78
C SER A 254 -12.13 33.96 -5.75
N ALA A 255 -11.77 34.02 -7.04
CA ALA A 255 -12.32 33.12 -8.06
C ALA A 255 -12.00 31.65 -7.78
N LEU A 256 -10.78 31.35 -7.31
CA LEU A 256 -10.41 30.00 -6.90
C LEU A 256 -11.21 29.55 -5.67
N ALA A 257 -11.36 30.40 -4.65
CA ALA A 257 -12.10 30.07 -3.44
C ALA A 257 -13.56 29.71 -3.73
N ASP A 258 -14.23 30.47 -4.60
CA ASP A 258 -15.61 30.21 -5.02
C ASP A 258 -15.75 28.89 -5.80
N HIS A 259 -14.69 28.47 -6.49
CA HIS A 259 -14.69 27.27 -7.32
C HIS A 259 -14.20 26.00 -6.60
N LEU A 260 -13.41 26.16 -5.53
CA LEU A 260 -12.77 25.06 -4.81
C LEU A 260 -13.76 23.99 -4.30
N PRO A 261 -14.94 24.33 -3.73
CA PRO A 261 -15.92 23.32 -3.33
C PRO A 261 -16.44 22.48 -4.51
N LYS A 262 -16.52 23.04 -5.72
CA LYS A 262 -16.93 22.30 -6.92
C LYS A 262 -15.84 21.33 -7.35
N ILE A 263 -14.58 21.76 -7.30
CA ILE A 263 -13.41 20.90 -7.57
C ILE A 263 -13.39 19.72 -6.59
N MET A 264 -13.56 19.97 -5.30
CA MET A 264 -13.55 18.94 -4.26
C MET A 264 -14.66 17.90 -4.47
N ARG A 265 -15.89 18.33 -4.77
CA ARG A 265 -17.01 17.42 -5.05
C ARG A 265 -16.78 16.61 -6.33
N GLY A 266 -16.28 17.24 -7.38
CA GLY A 266 -15.97 16.54 -8.63
C GLY A 266 -14.85 15.49 -8.47
N ALA A 267 -13.82 15.80 -7.67
CA ALA A 267 -12.78 14.84 -7.30
C ALA A 267 -13.36 13.65 -6.50
N GLN A 268 -14.25 13.92 -5.53
CA GLN A 268 -14.93 12.87 -4.77
C GLN A 268 -15.73 11.92 -5.66
N GLN A 269 -16.53 12.44 -6.59
CA GLN A 269 -17.31 11.59 -7.51
C GLN A 269 -16.42 10.68 -8.36
N SER A 270 -15.22 11.16 -8.71
CA SER A 270 -14.24 10.35 -9.44
C SER A 270 -13.50 9.33 -8.57
N LEU A 271 -13.45 9.52 -7.25
CA LEU A 271 -12.83 8.60 -6.29
C LEU A 271 -13.85 7.58 -5.75
N ALA A 272 -15.10 7.99 -5.53
CA ALA A 272 -16.19 7.15 -5.04
C ALA A 272 -16.60 6.04 -6.01
N SER A 273 -16.20 6.12 -7.29
CA SER A 273 -16.32 4.98 -8.21
C SER A 273 -15.34 3.84 -7.91
N GLN A 274 -14.35 4.05 -7.02
CA GLN A 274 -13.31 3.09 -6.63
C GLN A 274 -13.34 2.72 -5.14
N THR A 275 -14.11 3.42 -4.28
CA THR A 275 -14.24 3.16 -2.83
C THR A 275 -15.69 3.36 -2.35
N ALA A 276 -16.07 2.95 -1.14
CA ALA A 276 -17.38 3.33 -0.62
C ALA A 276 -17.53 4.85 -0.55
N ALA A 277 -18.67 5.35 -1.04
CA ALA A 277 -18.95 6.77 -1.09
C ALA A 277 -19.16 7.34 0.33
N MET A 278 -18.48 8.45 0.64
CA MET A 278 -18.73 9.22 1.86
C MET A 278 -20.18 9.76 1.85
N PRO A 279 -20.94 9.67 2.96
CA PRO A 279 -22.25 10.29 3.05
C PRO A 279 -22.18 11.79 2.70
N PRO A 280 -23.16 12.34 1.96
CA PRO A 280 -23.14 13.74 1.53
C PRO A 280 -22.92 14.73 2.69
N ALA A 281 -23.56 14.51 3.84
CA ALA A 281 -23.41 15.36 5.01
C ALA A 281 -21.98 15.36 5.59
N SER A 282 -21.32 14.20 5.63
CA SER A 282 -19.92 14.09 6.05
C SER A 282 -18.98 14.77 5.05
N MET A 283 -19.31 14.70 3.75
CA MET A 283 -18.56 15.39 2.71
C MET A 283 -18.71 16.90 2.79
N ASP A 284 -19.91 17.42 3.00
CA ASP A 284 -20.11 18.86 3.17
C ASP A 284 -19.41 19.38 4.44
N ALA A 285 -19.44 18.62 5.54
CA ALA A 285 -18.67 18.95 6.74
C ALA A 285 -17.16 18.94 6.47
N LEU A 286 -16.65 17.97 5.69
CA LEU A 286 -15.23 17.90 5.32
C LEU A 286 -14.82 19.08 4.46
N ILE A 287 -15.58 19.34 3.38
CA ILE A 287 -15.35 20.46 2.47
C ILE A 287 -15.32 21.76 3.28
N SER A 288 -16.30 21.99 4.16
CA SER A 288 -16.34 23.16 5.04
C SER A 288 -15.10 23.27 5.93
N TRP A 289 -14.67 22.14 6.52
CA TRP A 289 -13.51 22.10 7.41
C TRP A 289 -12.19 22.36 6.68
N ILE A 290 -12.04 21.92 5.43
CA ILE A 290 -10.78 22.13 4.68
C ILE A 290 -10.78 23.40 3.83
N THR A 291 -11.96 23.96 3.51
CA THR A 291 -12.05 25.15 2.65
C THR A 291 -11.27 26.32 3.25
N PRO A 292 -10.27 26.86 2.53
CA PRO A 292 -9.45 27.97 2.97
C PRO A 292 -10.18 29.30 2.80
N THR A 293 -9.80 30.28 3.60
CA THR A 293 -10.31 31.64 3.53
C THR A 293 -9.37 32.52 2.71
N VAL A 294 -9.95 33.46 1.95
CA VAL A 294 -9.17 34.40 1.14
C VAL A 294 -8.54 35.46 2.05
N GLN A 295 -7.23 35.64 1.93
CA GLN A 295 -6.42 36.64 2.61
C GLN A 295 -5.54 37.36 1.58
N GLY A 296 -6.06 38.42 0.97
CA GLY A 296 -5.39 39.09 -0.15
C GLY A 296 -5.29 38.15 -1.36
N SER A 297 -4.08 37.92 -1.87
CA SER A 297 -3.81 36.98 -2.97
C SER A 297 -3.57 35.53 -2.51
N GLN A 298 -3.75 35.24 -1.21
CA GLN A 298 -3.59 33.90 -0.66
C GLN A 298 -4.92 33.29 -0.23
N LEU A 299 -5.03 31.98 -0.30
CA LEU A 299 -6.06 31.20 0.39
C LEU A 299 -5.36 30.44 1.52
N VAL A 300 -5.82 30.62 2.76
CA VAL A 300 -5.19 30.01 3.94
C VAL A 300 -6.24 29.24 4.74
N LYS A 301 -5.90 28.02 5.17
CA LYS A 301 -6.65 27.31 6.22
C LYS A 301 -5.69 26.76 7.25
N ASP A 302 -5.92 27.14 8.49
CA ASP A 302 -5.40 26.42 9.64
C ASP A 302 -6.37 25.31 10.00
N LEU A 303 -5.84 24.11 10.15
CA LEU A 303 -6.55 22.89 10.50
C LEU A 303 -6.14 22.51 11.91
N GLN A 304 -7.12 22.36 12.79
CA GLN A 304 -6.93 21.78 14.11
C GLN A 304 -7.91 20.62 14.22
N LEU A 305 -7.37 19.42 14.48
CA LEU A 305 -8.22 18.30 14.87
C LEU A 305 -8.48 18.40 16.38
N ASP A 306 -9.74 18.59 16.73
CA ASP A 306 -10.23 18.68 18.10
C ASP A 306 -11.64 18.05 18.21
N ASP A 307 -12.24 18.12 19.40
CA ASP A 307 -13.55 17.52 19.69
C ASP A 307 -14.68 18.06 18.79
N THR A 308 -14.55 19.26 18.24
CA THR A 308 -15.57 19.85 17.36
C THR A 308 -15.68 19.13 16.02
N HIS A 309 -14.67 18.34 15.66
CA HIS A 309 -14.59 17.57 14.41
C HIS A 309 -14.86 16.07 14.61
N ALA A 310 -15.38 15.65 15.77
CA ALA A 310 -15.57 14.24 16.15
C ALA A 310 -16.38 13.41 15.14
N GLN A 311 -17.32 14.00 14.40
CA GLN A 311 -18.08 13.30 13.36
C GLN A 311 -17.24 12.97 12.12
N LEU A 312 -16.40 13.90 11.66
CA LEU A 312 -15.45 13.68 10.57
C LEU A 312 -14.41 12.62 10.96
N VAL A 313 -13.89 12.75 12.18
CA VAL A 313 -12.98 11.80 12.83
C VAL A 313 -13.55 10.38 12.84
N LYS A 314 -14.81 10.19 13.24
CA LYS A 314 -15.48 8.88 13.22
C LYS A 314 -15.64 8.32 11.81
N PHE A 315 -15.98 9.17 10.84
CA PHE A 315 -16.08 8.74 9.44
C PHE A 315 -14.73 8.29 8.88
N PHE A 316 -13.69 9.10 9.06
CA PHE A 316 -12.33 8.75 8.61
C PHE A 316 -11.83 7.45 9.25
N ALA A 317 -12.16 7.19 10.51
CA ALA A 317 -11.82 5.93 11.17
C ALA A 317 -12.42 4.71 10.46
N GLY A 318 -13.72 4.78 10.12
CA GLY A 318 -14.40 3.72 9.38
C GLY A 318 -13.87 3.56 7.95
N PHE A 319 -13.57 4.68 7.30
CA PHE A 319 -13.01 4.69 5.95
C PHE A 319 -11.61 4.08 5.89
N VAL A 320 -10.71 4.45 6.81
CA VAL A 320 -9.35 3.87 6.89
C VAL A 320 -9.42 2.36 7.11
N GLY A 321 -10.24 1.89 8.05
CA GLY A 321 -10.43 0.45 8.26
C GLY A 321 -10.98 -0.28 7.04
N GLN A 322 -11.86 0.38 6.26
CA GLN A 322 -12.38 -0.19 5.02
C GLN A 322 -11.33 -0.24 3.90
N VAL A 323 -10.54 0.82 3.72
CA VAL A 323 -9.47 0.88 2.71
C VAL A 323 -8.38 -0.15 3.01
N GLU A 324 -7.98 -0.28 4.28
CA GLU A 324 -7.04 -1.30 4.73
C GLU A 324 -7.59 -2.71 4.46
N GLY A 325 -8.87 -2.96 4.79
CA GLY A 325 -9.54 -4.22 4.51
C GLY A 325 -9.59 -4.59 3.02
N GLN A 326 -9.84 -3.60 2.15
CA GLN A 326 -9.86 -3.78 0.69
C GLN A 326 -8.46 -3.99 0.11
N ALA A 327 -7.48 -3.18 0.52
CA ALA A 327 -6.09 -3.32 0.08
C ALA A 327 -5.53 -4.70 0.42
N GLN A 328 -5.84 -5.22 1.60
CA GLN A 328 -5.44 -6.57 2.00
C GLN A 328 -6.17 -7.63 1.21
N ALA A 329 -7.48 -7.50 1.06
CA ALA A 329 -8.26 -8.44 0.27
C ALA A 329 -7.74 -8.54 -1.18
N ASP A 330 -7.31 -7.42 -1.77
CA ASP A 330 -6.74 -7.37 -3.11
C ASP A 330 -5.32 -7.93 -3.18
N ALA A 331 -4.50 -7.71 -2.16
CA ALA A 331 -3.16 -8.30 -2.05
C ALA A 331 -3.24 -9.83 -1.98
N THR A 332 -4.05 -10.37 -1.06
CA THR A 332 -4.30 -11.82 -0.93
C THR A 332 -4.85 -12.40 -2.22
N THR A 333 -5.76 -11.68 -2.91
CA THR A 333 -6.30 -12.13 -4.20
C THR A 333 -5.22 -12.22 -5.28
N ARG A 334 -4.28 -11.26 -5.33
CA ARG A 334 -3.13 -11.34 -6.24
C ARG A 334 -2.22 -12.53 -5.91
N GLN A 335 -1.95 -12.76 -4.63
CA GLN A 335 -1.15 -13.92 -4.19
C GLN A 335 -1.80 -15.24 -4.60
N PHE A 336 -3.11 -15.41 -4.37
CA PHE A 336 -3.85 -16.59 -4.81
C PHE A 336 -3.78 -16.77 -6.32
N LYS A 337 -3.97 -15.70 -7.11
CA LYS A 337 -3.86 -15.79 -8.58
C LYS A 337 -2.47 -16.25 -9.02
N THR A 338 -1.41 -15.75 -8.40
CA THR A 338 -0.04 -16.17 -8.71
C THR A 338 0.20 -17.63 -8.31
N ILE A 339 -0.28 -18.07 -7.14
CA ILE A 339 -0.18 -19.47 -6.70
C ILE A 339 -0.94 -20.38 -7.67
N MET A 340 -2.17 -20.01 -8.04
CA MET A 340 -2.94 -20.78 -9.01
C MET A 340 -2.27 -20.83 -10.38
N LEU A 341 -1.68 -19.72 -10.86
CA LEU A 341 -0.89 -19.72 -12.09
C LEU A 341 0.31 -20.66 -12.00
N ALA A 342 1.01 -20.69 -10.87
CA ALA A 342 2.12 -21.62 -10.65
C ALA A 342 1.63 -23.08 -10.66
N MET A 343 0.46 -23.39 -10.09
CA MET A 343 -0.14 -24.74 -10.17
C MET A 343 -0.45 -25.15 -11.62
N HIS A 344 -0.96 -24.22 -12.45
CA HIS A 344 -1.20 -24.48 -13.88
C HIS A 344 0.11 -24.71 -14.63
N ASN A 345 1.13 -23.88 -14.40
CA ASN A 345 2.44 -24.07 -15.01
C ASN A 345 3.09 -25.41 -14.59
N PHE A 346 2.93 -25.81 -13.31
CA PHE A 346 3.35 -27.11 -12.83
C PHE A 346 2.63 -28.23 -13.59
N HIS A 347 1.29 -28.15 -13.70
CA HIS A 347 0.50 -29.12 -14.46
C HIS A 347 0.91 -29.18 -15.95
N ASP A 348 1.24 -28.04 -16.58
CA ASP A 348 1.65 -28.02 -17.97
C ASP A 348 2.97 -28.77 -18.21
N VAL A 349 3.89 -28.75 -17.24
CA VAL A 349 5.17 -29.47 -17.29
C VAL A 349 5.00 -30.93 -16.87
N HIS A 350 4.33 -31.19 -15.75
CA HIS A 350 4.29 -32.51 -15.09
C HIS A 350 3.05 -33.34 -15.45
N LYS A 351 2.06 -32.73 -16.12
CA LYS A 351 0.77 -33.33 -16.54
C LYS A 351 -0.14 -33.75 -15.39
N HIS A 352 0.15 -33.31 -14.17
CA HIS A 352 -0.68 -33.45 -12.98
C HIS A 352 -0.50 -32.22 -12.08
N LEU A 353 -1.46 -31.93 -11.21
CA LEU A 353 -1.29 -30.91 -10.16
C LEU A 353 -0.15 -31.31 -9.20
N PRO A 354 0.46 -30.40 -8.43
CA PRO A 354 1.46 -30.80 -7.44
C PRO A 354 0.89 -31.84 -6.46
N PRO A 355 1.70 -32.80 -5.98
CA PRO A 355 1.25 -33.73 -4.95
C PRO A 355 0.95 -32.95 -3.65
N GLY A 356 -0.13 -33.30 -2.96
CA GLY A 356 -0.48 -32.68 -1.66
C GLY A 356 0.50 -33.06 -0.56
N ASP A 357 0.95 -34.31 -0.63
CA ASP A 357 2.03 -34.91 0.14
C ASP A 357 2.79 -35.90 -0.76
N SER A 358 4.09 -35.71 -0.93
CA SER A 358 4.94 -36.76 -1.47
C SER A 358 5.28 -37.75 -0.36
N LYS A 359 5.10 -39.05 -0.56
CA LYS A 359 5.40 -40.06 0.46
C LYS A 359 6.73 -40.76 0.17
N ASN A 360 7.50 -41.08 1.21
CA ASN A 360 8.67 -41.94 1.06
C ASN A 360 8.26 -43.43 0.95
N LYS A 361 9.24 -44.33 0.81
CA LYS A 361 9.02 -45.79 0.73
C LYS A 361 8.35 -46.38 1.99
N GLU A 362 8.31 -45.63 3.09
CA GLU A 362 7.65 -45.98 4.35
C GLU A 362 6.34 -45.20 4.56
N GLU A 363 5.75 -44.65 3.50
CA GLU A 363 4.50 -43.89 3.47
C GLU A 363 4.49 -42.59 4.29
N LYS A 364 5.66 -42.08 4.72
CA LYS A 364 5.73 -40.81 5.46
C LYS A 364 5.61 -39.61 4.53
N PRO A 365 4.74 -38.63 4.82
CA PRO A 365 4.67 -37.36 4.11
C PRO A 365 6.01 -36.62 4.19
N LEU A 366 6.52 -36.17 3.05
CA LEU A 366 7.81 -35.49 2.94
C LEU A 366 7.62 -33.98 2.97
N LEU A 367 7.18 -33.39 1.86
CA LEU A 367 7.10 -31.94 1.67
C LEU A 367 5.72 -31.50 1.18
N SER A 368 5.39 -30.24 1.46
CA SER A 368 4.17 -29.57 0.99
C SER A 368 4.14 -29.37 -0.53
N TRP A 369 2.94 -29.38 -1.13
CA TRP A 369 2.71 -28.86 -2.48
C TRP A 369 3.31 -27.47 -2.72
N ARG A 370 3.42 -26.64 -1.67
CA ARG A 370 4.02 -25.30 -1.72
C ARG A 370 5.50 -25.35 -2.12
N VAL A 371 6.25 -26.36 -1.67
CA VAL A 371 7.66 -26.53 -2.02
C VAL A 371 7.80 -26.88 -3.51
N TYR A 372 6.93 -27.75 -4.03
CA TYR A 372 6.94 -28.13 -5.45
C TYR A 372 6.62 -26.99 -6.42
N LEU A 373 5.99 -25.91 -5.95
CA LEU A 373 5.69 -24.74 -6.79
C LEU A 373 6.82 -23.71 -6.86
N LEU A 374 7.85 -23.81 -6.01
CA LEU A 374 8.93 -22.81 -5.93
C LEU A 374 9.58 -22.49 -7.30
N PRO A 375 9.92 -23.48 -8.16
CA PRO A 375 10.50 -23.18 -9.47
C PRO A 375 9.58 -22.35 -10.38
N PHE A 376 8.27 -22.51 -10.23
CA PHE A 376 7.24 -21.79 -11.00
C PHE A 376 6.89 -20.43 -10.40
N LEU A 377 7.41 -20.13 -9.21
CA LEU A 377 7.27 -18.86 -8.49
C LEU A 377 8.52 -17.98 -8.55
N GLY A 378 9.56 -18.42 -9.26
CA GLY A 378 10.85 -17.71 -9.35
C GLY A 378 11.82 -18.04 -8.22
N GLU A 379 11.55 -19.07 -7.42
CA GLU A 379 12.31 -19.47 -6.22
C GLU A 379 13.09 -20.79 -6.45
N ALA A 380 13.64 -20.98 -7.66
CA ALA A 380 14.35 -22.21 -8.03
C ALA A 380 15.59 -22.46 -7.14
N ASP A 381 16.33 -21.41 -6.80
CA ASP A 381 17.50 -21.50 -5.91
C ASP A 381 17.14 -21.99 -4.50
N LEU A 382 15.94 -21.66 -4.01
CA LEU A 382 15.43 -22.18 -2.74
C LEU A 382 14.96 -23.63 -2.87
N TYR A 383 14.34 -23.97 -3.99
CA TYR A 383 13.93 -25.35 -4.28
C TYR A 383 15.11 -26.32 -4.27
N ASP A 384 16.22 -25.95 -4.90
CA ASP A 384 17.43 -26.78 -5.01
C ASP A 384 18.12 -27.01 -3.65
N GLN A 385 17.79 -26.22 -2.62
CA GLN A 385 18.28 -26.43 -1.26
C GLN A 385 17.51 -27.52 -0.50
N PHE A 386 16.29 -27.88 -0.91
CA PHE A 386 15.51 -28.92 -0.22
C PHE A 386 16.02 -30.32 -0.53
N HIS A 387 16.10 -31.16 0.51
CA HIS A 387 16.23 -32.60 0.34
C HIS A 387 14.83 -33.19 0.12
N LEU A 388 14.47 -33.43 -1.16
CA LEU A 388 13.13 -33.86 -1.56
C LEU A 388 12.75 -35.27 -1.10
N ASP A 389 13.74 -36.08 -0.73
CA ASP A 389 13.61 -37.43 -0.18
C ASP A 389 13.55 -37.46 1.36
N GLU A 390 13.68 -36.31 2.00
CA GLU A 390 13.59 -36.14 3.45
C GLU A 390 12.30 -35.40 3.88
N PRO A 391 11.79 -35.69 5.09
CA PRO A 391 10.61 -34.99 5.59
C PRO A 391 10.90 -33.51 5.86
N TRP A 392 9.84 -32.70 5.87
CA TRP A 392 9.91 -31.26 6.10
C TRP A 392 10.54 -30.88 7.44
N ASP A 393 10.46 -31.77 8.44
CA ASP A 393 11.01 -31.63 9.78
C ASP A 393 12.35 -32.36 9.97
N SER A 394 13.02 -32.76 8.88
CA SER A 394 14.41 -33.24 8.95
C SER A 394 15.34 -32.13 9.45
N GLU A 395 16.48 -32.51 10.04
CA GLU A 395 17.48 -31.57 10.54
C GLU A 395 17.92 -30.56 9.47
N HIS A 396 17.97 -31.00 8.19
CA HIS A 396 18.29 -30.14 7.05
C HIS A 396 17.11 -29.27 6.61
N ASN A 397 15.98 -29.87 6.24
CA ASN A 397 14.84 -29.13 5.66
C ASN A 397 14.20 -28.14 6.64
N LEU A 398 14.25 -28.42 7.95
CA LEU A 398 13.73 -27.54 8.98
C LEU A 398 14.46 -26.18 9.01
N THR A 399 15.74 -26.14 8.60
CA THR A 399 16.50 -24.87 8.50
C THR A 399 15.96 -23.93 7.43
N LEU A 400 15.23 -24.45 6.45
CA LEU A 400 14.65 -23.69 5.35
C LEU A 400 13.27 -23.11 5.69
N LEU A 401 12.69 -23.47 6.85
CA LEU A 401 11.35 -23.03 7.26
C LEU A 401 11.23 -21.50 7.33
N GLU A 402 12.26 -20.82 7.83
CA GLU A 402 12.27 -19.35 7.96
C GLU A 402 12.47 -18.63 6.61
N GLN A 403 12.89 -19.33 5.56
CA GLN A 403 13.07 -18.80 4.21
C GLN A 403 11.77 -18.80 3.40
N MET A 404 10.62 -18.62 4.06
CA MET A 404 9.31 -18.65 3.42
C MET A 404 9.17 -17.54 2.36
N PRO A 405 8.86 -17.89 1.09
CA PRO A 405 8.60 -16.88 0.06
C PRO A 405 7.45 -15.95 0.43
N ALA A 406 7.58 -14.67 0.03
CA ALA A 406 6.59 -13.64 0.35
C ALA A 406 5.19 -13.95 -0.22
N ILE A 407 5.09 -14.77 -1.26
CA ILE A 407 3.82 -15.18 -1.87
C ILE A 407 2.96 -16.04 -0.93
N TYR A 408 3.56 -16.78 0.00
CA TYR A 408 2.86 -17.57 1.02
C TYR A 408 2.60 -16.80 2.31
N ALA A 409 3.18 -15.61 2.44
CA ALA A 409 3.01 -14.79 3.63
C ALA A 409 1.71 -13.98 3.54
N ASN A 410 0.76 -14.27 4.44
CA ASN A 410 -0.39 -13.41 4.65
C ASN A 410 0.04 -12.16 5.42
N LYS A 411 0.55 -11.15 4.69
CA LYS A 411 1.04 -9.90 5.26
C LYS A 411 0.02 -8.79 5.08
N LEU A 412 -0.09 -7.93 6.08
CA LEU A 412 -0.83 -6.68 5.96
C LEU A 412 -0.15 -5.78 4.90
N PRO A 413 -0.87 -5.27 3.88
CA PRO A 413 -0.25 -4.52 2.77
C PRO A 413 0.40 -3.21 3.20
N LEU A 414 -0.10 -2.60 4.27
CA LEU A 414 0.40 -1.31 4.75
C LEU A 414 1.62 -1.44 5.66
N THR A 415 1.81 -2.60 6.27
CA THR A 415 2.79 -2.78 7.36
C THR A 415 3.76 -3.91 7.11
N GLY A 416 3.49 -4.80 6.17
CA GLY A 416 4.27 -6.00 5.91
C GLY A 416 4.25 -7.02 7.06
N GLN A 417 3.44 -6.79 8.10
CA GLN A 417 3.42 -7.60 9.31
C GLN A 417 2.44 -8.77 9.20
N THR A 418 2.75 -9.81 9.96
CA THR A 418 1.88 -10.96 10.21
C THR A 418 1.98 -11.32 11.69
N SER A 419 0.85 -11.69 12.30
CA SER A 419 0.79 -12.28 13.65
C SER A 419 1.19 -13.77 13.66
N LEU A 420 1.45 -14.36 12.49
CA LEU A 420 1.85 -15.76 12.38
C LEU A 420 3.29 -15.96 12.85
N PRO A 421 3.61 -17.12 13.45
CA PRO A 421 4.99 -17.51 13.67
C PRO A 421 5.79 -17.50 12.36
N ALA A 422 7.11 -17.32 12.46
CA ALA A 422 7.99 -17.40 11.29
C ALA A 422 7.79 -18.72 10.53
N GLY A 423 7.78 -18.65 9.20
CA GLY A 423 7.56 -19.83 8.35
C GLY A 423 6.13 -20.40 8.37
N HIS A 424 5.14 -19.71 8.93
CA HIS A 424 3.75 -20.18 8.91
C HIS A 424 2.89 -19.44 7.89
N THR A 425 1.95 -20.18 7.30
CA THR A 425 1.00 -19.69 6.30
C THR A 425 -0.43 -20.09 6.64
N THR A 426 -1.40 -19.28 6.21
CA THR A 426 -2.83 -19.60 6.26
C THR A 426 -3.39 -20.01 4.90
N TYR A 427 -2.54 -20.13 3.86
CA TYR A 427 -2.96 -20.50 2.52
C TYR A 427 -2.83 -22.00 2.36
N VAL A 428 -3.95 -22.72 2.47
CA VAL A 428 -4.00 -24.17 2.62
C VAL A 428 -4.92 -24.81 1.60
N ALA A 429 -4.67 -26.06 1.27
CA ALA A 429 -5.55 -26.87 0.45
C ALA A 429 -6.62 -27.54 1.32
N PRO A 430 -7.89 -27.66 0.89
CA PRO A 430 -8.82 -28.62 1.49
C PRO A 430 -8.29 -30.05 1.30
N ARG A 431 -8.30 -30.86 2.36
CA ARG A 431 -7.86 -32.27 2.33
C ARG A 431 -9.02 -33.20 2.62
N GLY A 432 -9.16 -34.22 1.77
CA GLY A 432 -10.18 -35.25 1.87
C GLY A 432 -10.11 -36.18 0.65
N GLU A 433 -10.68 -37.38 0.76
CA GLU A 433 -10.62 -38.44 -0.26
C GLU A 433 -10.99 -37.96 -1.68
N ARG A 434 -11.98 -37.06 -1.76
CA ARG A 434 -12.55 -36.57 -3.02
C ARG A 434 -12.14 -35.14 -3.38
N THR A 435 -11.20 -34.55 -2.64
CA THR A 435 -10.64 -33.23 -2.95
C THR A 435 -9.60 -33.33 -4.06
N ILE A 436 -9.12 -32.20 -4.59
CA ILE A 436 -8.01 -32.21 -5.56
C ILE A 436 -6.66 -32.61 -4.96
N PHE A 437 -6.57 -32.66 -3.62
CA PHE A 437 -5.42 -33.16 -2.88
C PHE A 437 -5.87 -34.35 -2.01
N PRO A 438 -6.13 -35.52 -2.61
CA PRO A 438 -6.55 -36.71 -1.87
C PRO A 438 -5.42 -37.26 -0.98
N LEU A 439 -5.80 -38.04 0.04
CA LEU A 439 -4.88 -38.65 1.01
C LEU A 439 -4.19 -39.93 0.45
N GLU A 440 -4.72 -40.49 -0.64
CA GLU A 440 -4.40 -41.84 -1.12
C GLU A 440 -3.60 -41.89 -2.42
N LEU A 441 -3.38 -40.76 -3.11
CA LEU A 441 -2.60 -40.79 -4.34
C LEU A 441 -1.11 -40.98 -4.03
N GLU A 442 -0.55 -42.11 -4.50
CA GLU A 442 0.86 -42.49 -4.37
C GLU A 442 1.80 -41.54 -5.15
N GLY A 443 2.02 -40.34 -4.63
CA GLY A 443 2.99 -39.37 -5.17
C GLY A 443 2.64 -38.75 -6.53
N GLN A 444 1.52 -39.14 -7.15
CA GLN A 444 0.97 -38.53 -8.36
C GLN A 444 -0.12 -37.54 -7.95
N GLY A 445 -0.02 -36.28 -8.35
CA GLY A 445 -1.11 -35.33 -8.06
C GLY A 445 -2.33 -35.57 -8.95
N THR A 446 -3.42 -34.85 -8.66
CA THR A 446 -4.68 -34.97 -9.41
C THR A 446 -4.52 -34.43 -10.84
N LEU A 447 -5.05 -35.16 -11.82
CA LEU A 447 -5.13 -34.72 -13.22
C LEU A 447 -6.34 -33.79 -13.41
N PHE A 448 -6.26 -32.79 -14.30
CA PHE A 448 -7.45 -31.99 -14.61
C PHE A 448 -8.61 -32.82 -15.18
N SER A 449 -8.32 -33.91 -15.90
CA SER A 449 -9.35 -34.85 -16.39
C SER A 449 -10.09 -35.60 -15.27
N GLN A 450 -9.57 -35.60 -14.04
CA GLN A 450 -10.20 -36.21 -12.87
C GLN A 450 -11.08 -35.21 -12.09
N ILE A 451 -11.09 -33.93 -12.47
CA ILE A 451 -11.96 -32.89 -11.92
C ILE A 451 -13.25 -32.85 -12.76
N ILE A 452 -14.10 -33.85 -12.56
CA ILE A 452 -15.30 -34.12 -13.36
C ILE A 452 -16.36 -33.01 -13.19
N ASP A 453 -16.42 -32.38 -12.01
CA ASP A 453 -17.37 -31.28 -11.74
C ASP A 453 -16.96 -29.96 -12.42
N GLY A 454 -15.77 -29.97 -13.05
CA GLY A 454 -15.21 -28.85 -13.80
C GLY A 454 -14.26 -28.02 -12.96
N THR A 455 -13.15 -27.62 -13.58
CA THR A 455 -12.11 -26.82 -12.93
C THR A 455 -12.62 -25.47 -12.41
N SER A 456 -13.69 -24.90 -13.00
CA SER A 456 -14.31 -23.65 -12.57
C SER A 456 -15.21 -23.77 -11.32
N ASN A 457 -15.49 -25.00 -10.88
CA ASN A 457 -16.41 -25.29 -9.77
C ASN A 457 -15.71 -25.87 -8.55
N THR A 458 -14.49 -26.38 -8.71
CA THR A 458 -13.73 -27.03 -7.63
C THR A 458 -12.68 -26.09 -7.04
N VAL A 459 -12.68 -25.98 -5.72
CA VAL A 459 -11.69 -25.20 -4.94
C VAL A 459 -10.37 -25.96 -4.85
N ALA A 460 -9.28 -25.25 -5.09
CA ALA A 460 -7.91 -25.76 -4.96
C ALA A 460 -7.28 -25.38 -3.62
N ILE A 461 -7.38 -24.10 -3.25
CA ILE A 461 -6.78 -23.54 -2.03
C ILE A 461 -7.76 -22.58 -1.36
N VAL A 462 -7.63 -22.43 -0.05
CA VAL A 462 -8.44 -21.57 0.83
C VAL A 462 -7.55 -20.80 1.80
N GLU A 463 -8.08 -19.69 2.31
CA GLU A 463 -7.50 -18.99 3.46
C GLU A 463 -8.19 -19.44 4.75
N VAL A 464 -7.39 -19.91 5.72
CA VAL A 464 -7.85 -20.24 7.08
C VAL A 464 -7.51 -19.14 8.09
N THR A 465 -8.09 -19.23 9.29
CA THR A 465 -7.73 -18.34 10.40
C THR A 465 -6.30 -18.56 10.90
N ASP A 466 -5.77 -17.57 11.62
CA ASP A 466 -4.41 -17.59 12.17
C ASP A 466 -4.16 -18.79 13.10
N GLU A 467 -5.18 -19.22 13.85
CA GLU A 467 -5.09 -20.36 14.78
C GLU A 467 -4.92 -21.69 14.04
N ARG A 468 -5.25 -21.73 12.74
CA ARG A 468 -5.11 -22.90 11.86
C ARG A 468 -3.92 -22.76 10.91
N ALA A 469 -3.04 -21.78 11.13
CA ALA A 469 -1.83 -21.62 10.32
C ALA A 469 -0.88 -22.81 10.49
N VAL A 470 -0.20 -23.16 9.40
CA VAL A 470 0.69 -24.34 9.32
C VAL A 470 2.08 -23.93 8.84
N PRO A 471 3.15 -24.68 9.19
CA PRO A 471 4.45 -24.49 8.58
C PRO A 471 4.34 -24.66 7.05
N TRP A 472 4.85 -23.70 6.27
CA TRP A 472 4.64 -23.70 4.81
C TRP A 472 5.31 -24.88 4.08
N THR A 473 6.39 -25.42 4.67
CA THR A 473 7.10 -26.61 4.15
C THR A 473 6.40 -27.91 4.50
N ALA A 474 5.54 -27.91 5.52
CA ALA A 474 4.87 -29.11 5.99
C ALA A 474 3.70 -29.49 5.08
N PRO A 475 3.49 -30.78 4.79
CA PRO A 475 2.30 -31.30 4.11
C PRO A 475 1.07 -31.32 5.05
N GLN A 476 0.92 -30.26 5.84
CA GLN A 476 -0.23 -29.99 6.69
C GLN A 476 -1.12 -29.00 5.96
N ASP A 477 -2.41 -29.31 5.92
CA ASP A 477 -3.40 -28.57 5.15
C ASP A 477 -4.78 -28.68 5.83
N TYR A 478 -5.80 -28.08 5.24
CA TYR A 478 -7.12 -27.95 5.87
C TYR A 478 -7.90 -29.26 5.82
N ALA A 479 -7.74 -30.07 6.87
CA ALA A 479 -8.65 -31.16 7.18
C ALA A 479 -9.96 -30.57 7.74
N TYR A 480 -11.01 -30.60 6.94
CA TYR A 480 -12.30 -30.02 7.28
C TYR A 480 -13.21 -31.03 7.97
N ASP A 481 -14.02 -30.55 8.92
CA ASP A 481 -15.13 -31.33 9.46
C ASP A 481 -16.22 -31.45 8.40
N VAL A 482 -16.67 -32.67 8.10
CA VAL A 482 -17.72 -32.89 7.10
C VAL A 482 -19.02 -32.23 7.54
N ASP A 483 -19.33 -32.18 8.83
CA ASP A 483 -20.55 -31.53 9.33
C ASP A 483 -20.42 -30.00 9.32
N ASN A 484 -19.21 -29.47 9.56
CA ASN A 484 -18.90 -28.04 9.63
C ASN A 484 -17.72 -27.64 8.72
N PRO A 485 -17.84 -27.80 7.40
CA PRO A 485 -16.72 -27.70 6.46
C PRO A 485 -16.16 -26.29 6.28
N ALA A 486 -16.92 -25.27 6.67
CA ALA A 486 -16.48 -23.87 6.65
C ALA A 486 -15.79 -23.41 7.95
N GLU A 487 -15.71 -24.26 8.97
CA GLU A 487 -15.19 -23.87 10.28
C GLU A 487 -13.71 -23.49 10.21
N GLY A 488 -13.41 -22.22 10.51
CA GLY A 488 -12.05 -21.69 10.42
C GLY A 488 -11.64 -21.24 9.02
N LEU A 489 -12.55 -21.26 8.04
CA LEU A 489 -12.37 -20.54 6.79
C LEU A 489 -12.73 -19.07 6.98
N GLN A 490 -11.71 -18.21 7.00
CA GLN A 490 -11.94 -16.78 7.14
C GLN A 490 -10.75 -15.98 6.64
N THR A 491 -11.03 -14.93 5.88
CA THR A 491 -10.06 -13.86 5.61
C THR A 491 -9.85 -13.02 6.87
N ARG A 492 -8.64 -12.51 7.09
CA ARG A 492 -8.33 -11.63 8.23
C ARG A 492 -9.18 -10.35 8.32
N THR A 493 -9.74 -9.90 7.19
CA THR A 493 -10.39 -8.58 7.07
C THR A 493 -11.91 -8.63 7.02
N SER A 494 -12.50 -9.81 6.89
CA SER A 494 -13.94 -9.93 6.71
C SER A 494 -14.48 -11.26 7.25
N LYS A 495 -15.80 -11.35 7.40
CA LYS A 495 -16.48 -12.63 7.66
C LYS A 495 -16.70 -13.45 6.38
N ARG A 496 -15.83 -13.27 5.39
CA ARG A 496 -15.80 -14.06 4.15
C ARG A 496 -14.51 -14.86 4.14
N TRP A 497 -14.48 -15.92 3.36
CA TRP A 497 -13.27 -16.68 3.08
C TRP A 497 -12.92 -16.57 1.60
N LEU A 498 -11.63 -16.64 1.30
CA LEU A 498 -11.07 -16.55 -0.04
C LEU A 498 -10.74 -17.96 -0.54
N ALA A 499 -11.04 -18.23 -1.81
CA ALA A 499 -10.75 -19.51 -2.44
C ALA A 499 -10.08 -19.30 -3.80
N GLY A 500 -9.02 -20.06 -4.07
CA GLY A 500 -8.46 -20.26 -5.40
C GLY A 500 -9.19 -21.43 -6.05
N ILE A 501 -9.72 -21.22 -7.25
CA ILE A 501 -10.48 -22.20 -8.01
C ILE A 501 -9.57 -22.88 -9.01
N CYS A 502 -9.79 -24.16 -9.31
CA CYS A 502 -8.90 -24.96 -10.15
C CYS A 502 -8.70 -24.39 -11.57
N ASP A 503 -9.59 -23.52 -12.05
CA ASP A 503 -9.44 -22.78 -13.33
C ASP A 503 -8.50 -21.56 -13.26
N GLY A 504 -7.96 -21.24 -12.07
CA GLY A 504 -7.09 -20.09 -11.82
C GLY A 504 -7.81 -18.82 -11.38
N SER A 505 -9.14 -18.83 -11.34
CA SER A 505 -9.92 -17.74 -10.77
C SER A 505 -9.86 -17.74 -9.24
N VAL A 506 -10.22 -16.60 -8.64
CA VAL A 506 -10.25 -16.44 -7.18
C VAL A 506 -11.62 -15.90 -6.80
N ARG A 507 -12.27 -16.57 -5.85
CA ARG A 507 -13.65 -16.26 -5.42
C ARG A 507 -13.70 -16.01 -3.91
N ARG A 508 -14.67 -15.20 -3.48
CA ARG A 508 -14.92 -14.89 -2.07
C ARG A 508 -16.30 -15.39 -1.67
N PHE A 509 -16.36 -16.23 -0.67
CA PHE A 509 -17.59 -16.83 -0.18
C PHE A 509 -17.94 -16.30 1.21
N PRO A 510 -19.23 -16.13 1.55
CA PRO A 510 -19.63 -15.76 2.90
C PRO A 510 -19.29 -16.88 3.89
N ALA A 511 -18.95 -16.55 5.14
CA ALA A 511 -18.79 -17.56 6.19
C ALA A 511 -20.10 -18.29 6.53
N SER A 512 -21.25 -17.70 6.17
CA SER A 512 -22.57 -18.31 6.29
C SER A 512 -22.96 -19.18 5.09
N LEU A 513 -22.02 -19.50 4.18
CA LEU A 513 -22.31 -20.40 3.07
C LEU A 513 -22.71 -21.77 3.63
N ASP A 514 -23.76 -22.36 3.07
CA ASP A 514 -24.27 -23.64 3.54
C ASP A 514 -23.21 -24.74 3.48
N ALA A 515 -23.19 -25.59 4.51
CA ALA A 515 -22.21 -26.67 4.66
C ALA A 515 -22.21 -27.62 3.46
N GLU A 516 -23.38 -27.91 2.88
CA GLU A 516 -23.47 -28.75 1.69
C GLU A 516 -22.77 -28.09 0.50
N MET A 517 -22.98 -26.80 0.28
CA MET A 517 -22.33 -26.07 -0.80
C MET A 517 -20.80 -26.04 -0.64
N VAL A 518 -20.30 -25.87 0.59
CA VAL A 518 -18.86 -25.89 0.86
C VAL A 518 -18.27 -27.28 0.57
N ARG A 519 -18.97 -28.37 0.93
CA ARG A 519 -18.55 -29.74 0.58
C ARG A 519 -18.50 -29.94 -0.93
N ARG A 520 -19.52 -29.50 -1.67
CA ARG A 520 -19.55 -29.60 -3.14
C ARG A 520 -18.41 -28.80 -3.78
N LEU A 521 -18.10 -27.62 -3.27
CA LEU A 521 -16.96 -26.83 -3.73
C LEU A 521 -15.61 -27.53 -3.51
N PHE A 522 -15.50 -28.39 -2.49
CA PHE A 522 -14.27 -29.15 -2.20
C PHE A 522 -14.20 -30.48 -2.95
N ASP A 523 -15.34 -31.05 -3.35
CA ASP A 523 -15.39 -32.28 -4.15
C ASP A 523 -14.98 -32.01 -5.60
N ARG A 524 -14.27 -32.96 -6.20
CA ARG A 524 -13.81 -32.87 -7.59
C ARG A 524 -14.72 -33.61 -8.58
N ALA A 525 -15.61 -34.49 -8.11
CA ALA A 525 -16.30 -35.44 -8.98
C ALA A 525 -17.67 -35.94 -8.47
N ASP A 526 -18.43 -35.14 -7.74
CA ASP A 526 -19.73 -35.53 -7.18
C ASP A 526 -20.89 -35.45 -8.19
N GLY A 527 -20.70 -34.77 -9.32
CA GLY A 527 -21.66 -34.58 -10.39
C GLY A 527 -22.80 -33.60 -10.06
N ASN A 528 -22.74 -32.89 -8.93
CA ASN A 528 -23.78 -32.00 -8.45
C ASN A 528 -23.53 -30.55 -8.92
N PRO A 529 -24.60 -29.78 -9.21
CA PRO A 529 -24.45 -28.38 -9.57
C PRO A 529 -23.99 -27.52 -8.39
N ILE A 530 -23.13 -26.55 -8.68
CA ILE A 530 -22.78 -25.45 -7.80
C ILE A 530 -23.72 -24.27 -8.07
N GLU A 531 -24.74 -24.12 -7.24
CA GLU A 531 -25.64 -22.95 -7.24
C GLU A 531 -25.04 -21.87 -6.34
N THR A 532 -24.25 -20.98 -6.93
CA THR A 532 -23.77 -19.78 -6.22
C THR A 532 -24.49 -18.57 -6.78
N GLU A 533 -25.36 -17.94 -5.98
CA GLU A 533 -25.96 -16.62 -6.28
C GLU A 533 -24.90 -15.51 -6.42
#